data_AF-A0A1I6GN07-F1
#
_entry.id   AF-A0A1I6GN07-F1
#
_cell.length_a   1.000
_cell.length_b   1.000
_cell.length_c   1.000
_cell.angle_alpha   90.00
_cell.angle_beta   90.00
_cell.angle_gamma   90.00
#
_symmetry.space_group_name_H-M   'P 1'
#
loop_
_entity.id
_entity.type
_entity.pdbx_description
1 polymer ?
#
loop_
_entity_poly.entity_id
_entity_poly.type
_entity_poly.pdbx_seq_one_letter_code
_entity_poly.pdbx_strand_id
1 'polypeptide(L)'
;MSTSVNHLDERTRDAAELLEEIMPSAITLAMMLRHRKMAAWLRTEFDGYQDLAAAPPYRRDLHGHIVAKSPQYGWIPAPVNEEQKEAYGRLDLLDGVKALEKICVNCKKGNGNRILLEKDAMAVLQKHINLTAELAINLSRDSYCRLLRIVRASLYLWTQELMNQGIAGEHNHYSQEERAKVAHLDEPEKFWRQAMEDVDQLPIPDVRERGFLERVFGRAG
;
A
#
# COMPACT_ATOMS: atom_id res chain seq x y z
N MET A 1 5.82 23.19 -4.11
CA MET A 1 6.06 21.89 -4.78
C MET A 1 5.40 21.94 -6.14
N SER A 2 6.14 21.62 -7.20
CA SER A 2 5.62 21.58 -8.58
C SER A 2 4.63 20.41 -8.72
N THR A 3 3.47 20.65 -9.32
CA THR A 3 2.45 19.61 -9.63
C THR A 3 2.60 19.08 -11.05
N SER A 4 3.78 19.26 -11.66
CA SER A 4 4.06 18.78 -13.01
C SER A 4 4.11 17.25 -13.06
N VAL A 5 3.76 16.71 -14.23
CA VAL A 5 3.81 15.26 -14.47
C VAL A 5 5.24 14.72 -14.32
N ASN A 6 6.23 15.46 -14.82
CA ASN A 6 7.65 15.09 -14.74
C ASN A 6 8.12 15.01 -13.28
N HIS A 7 7.79 16.01 -12.47
CA HIS A 7 8.18 16.04 -11.07
C HIS A 7 7.50 14.92 -10.29
N LEU A 8 6.23 14.62 -10.59
CA LEU A 8 5.55 13.49 -9.96
C LEU A 8 6.21 12.15 -10.35
N ASP A 9 6.54 11.97 -11.62
CA ASP A 9 7.24 10.79 -12.12
C ASP A 9 8.61 10.58 -11.45
N GLU A 10 9.41 11.63 -11.34
CA GLU A 10 10.71 11.60 -10.64
C GLU A 10 10.55 11.17 -9.18
N ARG A 11 9.57 11.74 -8.47
CA ARG A 11 9.30 11.39 -7.07
C ARG A 11 8.85 9.94 -6.88
N THR A 12 8.13 9.36 -7.84
CA THR A 12 7.78 7.92 -7.74
C THR A 12 9.00 7.01 -7.77
N ARG A 13 10.09 7.44 -8.43
CA ARG A 13 11.36 6.71 -8.55
C ARG A 13 12.34 7.00 -7.41
N ASP A 14 12.08 8.04 -6.62
CA ASP A 14 12.91 8.39 -5.46
C ASP A 14 12.56 7.51 -4.25
N ALA A 15 13.57 6.81 -3.73
CA ALA A 15 13.46 5.92 -2.59
C ALA A 15 13.41 6.65 -1.24
N ALA A 16 13.75 7.94 -1.20
CA ALA A 16 13.66 8.77 0.00
C ALA A 16 12.24 9.31 0.24
N GLU A 17 11.47 9.52 -0.82
CA GLU A 17 10.10 10.02 -0.79
C GLU A 17 9.13 8.93 -0.36
N LEU A 18 8.14 9.27 0.47
CA LEU A 18 7.06 8.37 0.87
C LEU A 18 5.79 8.64 0.05
N LEU A 19 4.93 7.63 -0.11
CA LEU A 19 3.62 7.80 -0.75
C LEU A 19 2.75 8.82 -0.01
N GLU A 20 2.84 8.90 1.33
CA GLU A 20 2.15 9.95 2.09
C GLU A 20 2.52 11.37 1.62
N GLU A 21 3.73 11.57 1.10
CA GLU A 21 4.25 12.85 0.59
C GLU A 21 3.92 13.05 -0.90
N ILE A 22 3.89 11.96 -1.69
CA ILE A 22 3.67 11.99 -3.13
C ILE A 22 2.17 12.16 -3.47
N MET A 23 1.30 11.41 -2.80
CA MET A 23 -0.11 11.27 -3.17
C MET A 23 -0.91 12.57 -3.17
N PRO A 24 -0.73 13.55 -2.25
CA PRO A 24 -1.43 14.82 -2.34
C PRO A 24 -1.21 15.54 -3.69
N SER A 25 0.03 15.53 -4.20
CA SER A 25 0.36 16.13 -5.50
C SER A 25 -0.24 15.35 -6.67
N ALA A 26 -0.27 14.01 -6.58
CA ALA A 26 -0.94 13.16 -7.58
C ALA A 26 -2.45 13.40 -7.64
N ILE A 27 -3.11 13.55 -6.48
CA ILE A 27 -4.53 13.88 -6.38
C ILE A 27 -4.81 15.24 -7.03
N THR A 28 -3.99 16.25 -6.73
CA THR A 28 -4.12 17.57 -7.36
C THR A 28 -3.96 17.48 -8.88
N LEU A 29 -2.96 16.76 -9.38
CA LEU A 29 -2.75 16.55 -10.81
C LEU A 29 -3.98 15.87 -11.47
N ALA A 30 -4.50 14.80 -10.86
CA ALA A 30 -5.68 14.10 -11.37
C ALA A 30 -6.90 15.04 -11.43
N MET A 31 -7.10 15.90 -10.42
CA MET A 31 -8.14 16.92 -10.42
C MET A 31 -7.94 17.96 -11.54
N MET A 32 -6.71 18.43 -11.77
CA MET A 32 -6.39 19.39 -12.83
C MET A 32 -6.67 18.84 -14.23
N LEU A 33 -6.44 17.53 -14.43
CA LEU A 33 -6.74 16.79 -15.66
C LEU A 33 -8.21 16.36 -15.77
N ARG A 34 -9.02 16.55 -14.73
CA ARG A 34 -10.40 16.07 -14.60
C ARG A 34 -10.53 14.53 -14.62
N HIS A 35 -9.50 13.81 -14.21
CA HIS A 35 -9.53 12.37 -14.01
C HIS A 35 -10.18 12.06 -12.66
N ARG A 36 -11.52 11.97 -12.65
CA ARG A 36 -12.31 11.85 -11.42
C ARG A 36 -12.17 10.49 -10.79
N LYS A 37 -12.10 9.42 -11.59
CA LYS A 37 -11.92 8.04 -11.08
C LYS A 37 -10.53 7.87 -10.48
N MET A 38 -9.49 8.39 -11.15
CA MET A 38 -8.12 8.39 -10.63
C MET A 38 -8.02 9.19 -9.33
N ALA A 39 -8.56 10.40 -9.27
CA ALA A 39 -8.55 11.21 -8.05
C ALA A 39 -9.30 10.54 -6.89
N ALA A 40 -10.43 9.87 -7.17
CA ALA A 40 -11.18 9.12 -6.17
C ALA A 40 -10.37 7.93 -5.64
N TRP A 41 -9.82 7.10 -6.53
CA TRP A 41 -8.97 5.97 -6.15
C TRP A 41 -7.77 6.40 -5.31
N LEU A 42 -7.07 7.46 -5.70
CA LEU A 42 -5.94 8.00 -4.93
C LEU A 42 -6.34 8.47 -3.54
N ARG A 43 -7.50 9.12 -3.39
CA ARG A 43 -7.99 9.53 -2.07
C ARG A 43 -8.31 8.32 -1.20
N THR A 44 -8.98 7.31 -1.75
CA THR A 44 -9.28 6.08 -1.01
C THR A 44 -8.03 5.31 -0.62
N GLU A 45 -7.02 5.23 -1.51
CA GLU A 45 -5.71 4.67 -1.16
C GLU A 45 -5.03 5.45 -0.03
N PHE A 46 -5.14 6.79 -0.05
CA PHE A 46 -4.52 7.67 0.94
C PHE A 46 -5.18 7.57 2.32
N ASP A 47 -6.51 7.64 2.36
CA ASP A 47 -7.31 7.66 3.60
C ASP A 47 -7.58 6.24 4.15
N GLY A 48 -7.61 5.24 3.28
CA GLY A 48 -8.02 3.87 3.57
C GLY A 48 -9.43 3.54 3.08
N TYR A 49 -9.74 2.24 3.13
CA TYR A 49 -10.99 1.66 2.64
C TYR A 49 -11.96 1.43 3.80
N GLN A 50 -13.18 1.95 3.66
CA GLN A 50 -14.26 1.69 4.63
C GLN A 50 -14.99 0.38 4.37
N ASP A 51 -15.02 -0.05 3.11
CA ASP A 51 -15.69 -1.28 2.66
C ASP A 51 -14.67 -2.19 1.98
N LEU A 52 -14.66 -3.46 2.41
CA LEU A 52 -13.84 -4.52 1.84
C LEU A 52 -14.16 -4.73 0.35
N ALA A 53 -15.42 -4.59 -0.06
CA ALA A 53 -15.83 -4.79 -1.45
C ALA A 53 -15.24 -3.72 -2.40
N ALA A 54 -14.92 -2.53 -1.88
CA ALA A 54 -14.28 -1.47 -2.64
C ALA A 54 -12.76 -1.63 -2.75
N ALA A 55 -12.15 -2.50 -1.92
CA ALA A 55 -10.72 -2.69 -1.89
C ALA A 55 -10.20 -3.50 -3.09
N PRO A 56 -9.17 -3.03 -3.81
CA PRO A 56 -8.56 -3.78 -4.90
C PRO A 56 -8.03 -5.16 -4.45
N PRO A 57 -7.89 -6.14 -5.37
CA PRO A 57 -7.43 -7.49 -5.03
C PRO A 57 -6.09 -7.54 -4.28
N TYR A 58 -5.15 -6.63 -4.57
CA TYR A 58 -3.85 -6.58 -3.88
C TYR A 58 -3.93 -6.17 -2.41
N ARG A 59 -5.09 -5.72 -1.92
CA ARG A 59 -5.33 -5.38 -0.50
C ARG A 59 -6.01 -6.51 0.26
N ARG A 60 -6.46 -7.56 -0.42
CA ARG A 60 -7.33 -8.59 0.13
C ARG A 60 -6.65 -9.94 0.24
N ASP A 61 -7.11 -10.75 1.18
CA ASP A 61 -6.74 -12.16 1.30
C ASP A 61 -5.22 -12.39 1.44
N LEU A 62 -4.53 -11.52 2.19
CA LEU A 62 -3.08 -11.55 2.32
C LEU A 62 -2.66 -12.59 3.36
N HIS A 63 -1.79 -13.50 2.93
CA HIS A 63 -1.29 -14.59 3.77
C HIS A 63 -0.38 -14.08 4.90
N GLY A 64 -0.73 -14.45 6.13
CA GLY A 64 0.05 -14.25 7.35
C GLY A 64 0.18 -15.54 8.17
N HIS A 65 0.84 -15.42 9.32
CA HIS A 65 1.06 -16.54 10.23
C HIS A 65 0.29 -16.37 11.53
N ILE A 66 -0.50 -17.37 11.91
CA ILE A 66 -1.22 -17.37 13.17
C ILE A 66 -0.23 -17.59 14.32
N VAL A 67 -0.23 -16.69 15.29
CA VAL A 67 0.61 -16.74 16.49
C VAL A 67 -0.25 -16.69 17.75
N ALA A 68 0.19 -17.38 18.79
CA ALA A 68 -0.44 -17.43 20.09
C ALA A 68 0.46 -16.80 21.16
N LYS A 69 -0.14 -16.13 22.15
CA LYS A 69 0.57 -15.53 23.27
C LYS A 69 0.79 -16.56 24.38
N SER A 70 2.04 -17.01 24.53
CA SER A 70 2.50 -17.81 25.65
C SER A 70 2.93 -16.92 26.83
N PRO A 71 2.53 -17.23 28.08
CA PRO A 71 2.99 -16.50 29.26
C PRO A 71 4.51 -16.53 29.48
N GLN A 72 5.19 -17.59 29.00
CA GLN A 72 6.62 -17.80 29.23
C GLN A 72 7.48 -17.35 28.05
N TYR A 73 7.04 -17.61 26.82
CA TYR A 73 7.85 -17.40 25.61
C TYR A 73 7.37 -16.22 24.75
N GLY A 74 6.34 -15.49 25.19
CA GLY A 74 5.73 -14.44 24.39
C GLY A 74 4.98 -15.01 23.17
N TRP A 75 5.08 -14.37 22.02
CA TRP A 75 4.38 -14.80 20.82
C TRP A 75 5.10 -15.97 20.14
N ILE A 76 4.40 -17.11 20.04
CA ILE A 76 4.88 -18.32 19.38
C ILE A 76 3.93 -18.71 18.23
N PRO A 77 4.39 -19.44 17.21
CA PRO A 77 3.50 -20.00 16.19
C PRO A 77 2.39 -20.82 16.85
N ALA A 78 1.13 -20.59 16.43
CA ALA A 78 0.02 -21.35 16.95
C ALA A 78 0.08 -22.81 16.44
N PRO A 79 -0.36 -23.81 17.24
CA PRO A 79 -0.42 -25.20 16.81
C PRO A 79 -1.63 -25.42 15.88
N VAL A 80 -1.55 -24.88 14.66
CA VAL A 80 -2.59 -24.99 13.61
C VAL A 80 -2.15 -25.93 12.49
N ASN A 81 -3.09 -26.68 11.93
CA ASN A 81 -2.87 -27.49 10.72
C ASN A 81 -2.91 -26.61 9.44
N GLU A 82 -2.57 -27.19 8.28
CA GLU A 82 -2.55 -26.42 7.02
C GLU A 82 -3.93 -25.88 6.60
N GLU A 83 -5.00 -26.67 6.79
CA GLU A 83 -6.37 -26.21 6.50
C GLU A 83 -6.76 -24.98 7.34
N GLN A 84 -6.38 -24.97 8.63
CA GLN A 84 -6.63 -23.85 9.54
C GLN A 84 -5.76 -22.64 9.21
N LYS A 85 -4.50 -22.84 8.82
CA LYS A 85 -3.64 -21.75 8.34
C LYS A 85 -4.24 -21.11 7.11
N GLU A 86 -4.75 -21.91 6.18
CA GLU A 86 -5.36 -21.41 4.98
C GLU A 86 -6.70 -20.72 5.26
N ALA A 87 -7.55 -21.25 6.14
CA ALA A 87 -8.84 -20.64 6.44
C ALA A 87 -8.75 -19.36 7.28
N TYR A 88 -7.79 -19.28 8.21
CA TYR A 88 -7.75 -18.23 9.23
C TYR A 88 -6.46 -17.41 9.26
N GLY A 89 -5.46 -17.78 8.46
CA GLY A 89 -4.18 -17.07 8.36
C GLY A 89 -4.17 -15.97 7.31
N ARG A 90 -5.31 -15.33 7.03
CA ARG A 90 -5.47 -14.30 6.00
C ARG A 90 -5.94 -12.99 6.61
N LEU A 91 -5.48 -11.89 6.04
CA LEU A 91 -5.88 -10.54 6.45
C LEU A 91 -6.11 -9.65 5.24
N ASP A 92 -7.04 -8.71 5.39
CA ASP A 92 -7.20 -7.60 4.47
C ASP A 92 -6.50 -6.36 5.03
N LEU A 93 -5.84 -5.58 4.16
CA LEU A 93 -5.19 -4.32 4.52
C LEU A 93 -6.00 -3.15 4.00
N LEU A 94 -6.89 -2.65 4.86
CA LEU A 94 -7.78 -1.53 4.53
C LEU A 94 -7.24 -0.17 4.96
N ASP A 95 -6.20 -0.12 5.79
CA ASP A 95 -5.63 1.14 6.25
C ASP A 95 -5.06 1.98 5.08
N GLY A 96 -5.10 3.30 5.25
CA GLY A 96 -4.50 4.26 4.31
C GLY A 96 -2.97 4.17 4.26
N VAL A 97 -2.37 4.67 3.18
CA VAL A 97 -0.91 4.53 2.92
C VAL A 97 -0.04 4.96 4.09
N LYS A 98 -0.41 6.03 4.80
CA LYS A 98 0.37 6.56 5.93
C LYS A 98 0.56 5.54 7.05
N ALA A 99 -0.50 4.80 7.38
CA ALA A 99 -0.45 3.78 8.41
C ALA A 99 0.40 2.58 7.95
N LEU A 100 0.23 2.16 6.70
CA LEU A 100 0.98 1.04 6.10
C LEU A 100 2.48 1.37 5.96
N GLU A 101 2.83 2.59 5.57
CA GLU A 101 4.22 3.06 5.49
C GLU A 101 4.86 3.10 6.86
N LYS A 102 4.15 3.60 7.87
CA LYS A 102 4.63 3.59 9.25
C LYS A 102 4.94 2.17 9.74
N ILE A 103 4.19 1.16 9.31
CA ILE A 103 4.51 -0.25 9.60
C ILE A 103 5.83 -0.63 8.93
N CYS A 104 5.98 -0.39 7.63
CA CYS A 104 7.19 -0.73 6.87
C CYS A 104 8.46 -0.06 7.40
N VAL A 105 8.34 1.18 7.86
CA VAL A 105 9.44 1.98 8.41
C VAL A 105 9.87 1.50 9.80
N ASN A 106 8.92 1.03 10.62
CA ASN A 106 9.18 0.59 11.99
C ASN A 106 9.50 -0.90 12.11
N CYS A 107 9.07 -1.72 11.15
CA CYS A 107 9.40 -3.14 11.08
C CYS A 107 10.72 -3.38 10.35
N LYS A 108 11.59 -4.22 10.94
CA LYS A 108 12.82 -4.69 10.30
C LYS A 108 12.51 -5.78 9.25
N LYS A 109 13.41 -5.96 8.28
CA LYS A 109 13.37 -7.07 7.31
C LYS A 109 13.31 -8.41 8.04
N GLY A 110 12.42 -9.29 7.59
CA GLY A 110 12.20 -10.60 8.20
C GLY A 110 11.29 -10.58 9.43
N ASN A 111 10.87 -9.41 9.92
CA ASN A 111 9.81 -9.30 10.92
C ASN A 111 8.45 -9.02 10.25
N GLY A 112 7.38 -9.29 11.00
CA GLY A 112 6.02 -8.95 10.60
C GLY A 112 5.37 -7.96 11.56
N ASN A 113 4.25 -7.41 11.12
CA ASN A 113 3.33 -6.70 11.97
C ASN A 113 2.30 -7.67 12.54
N ARG A 114 2.07 -7.61 13.85
CA ARG A 114 1.10 -8.46 14.52
C ARG A 114 -0.21 -7.72 14.67
N ILE A 115 -1.26 -8.28 14.08
CA ILE A 115 -2.63 -7.77 14.17
C ILE A 115 -3.43 -8.75 15.03
N LEU A 116 -3.96 -8.25 16.14
CA LEU A 116 -4.81 -9.04 17.02
C LEU A 116 -6.09 -9.41 16.28
N LEU A 117 -6.55 -10.65 16.45
CA LEU A 117 -7.82 -11.07 15.90
C LEU A 117 -8.98 -10.35 16.60
N GLU A 118 -10.00 -9.99 15.82
CA GLU A 118 -11.32 -9.59 16.32
C GLU A 118 -11.87 -10.66 17.28
N LYS A 119 -12.68 -10.26 18.27
CA LYS A 119 -13.16 -11.17 19.33
C LYS A 119 -13.88 -12.39 18.79
N ASP A 120 -14.72 -12.21 17.78
CA ASP A 120 -15.50 -13.30 17.19
C ASP A 120 -14.61 -14.27 16.40
N ALA A 121 -13.70 -13.74 15.57
CA ALA A 121 -12.72 -14.55 14.84
C ALA A 121 -11.77 -15.30 15.79
N MET A 122 -11.35 -14.63 16.87
CA MET A 122 -10.54 -15.23 17.93
C MET A 122 -11.29 -16.37 18.61
N ALA A 123 -12.56 -16.17 18.99
CA ALA A 123 -13.37 -17.20 19.65
C ALA A 123 -13.63 -18.41 18.75
N VAL A 124 -13.85 -18.19 17.45
CA VAL A 124 -13.96 -19.27 16.46
C VAL A 124 -12.65 -20.05 16.41
N LEU A 125 -11.52 -19.37 16.23
CA LEU A 125 -10.22 -20.04 16.09
C LEU A 125 -9.83 -20.78 17.38
N GLN A 126 -9.99 -20.16 18.55
CA GLN A 126 -9.73 -20.74 19.88
C GLN A 126 -10.49 -22.07 20.09
N LYS A 127 -11.75 -22.15 19.66
CA LYS A 127 -12.54 -23.39 19.73
C LYS A 127 -11.96 -24.49 18.83
N HIS A 128 -11.50 -24.14 17.63
CA HIS A 128 -10.95 -25.11 16.67
C HIS A 128 -9.56 -25.62 17.06
N ILE A 129 -8.75 -24.79 17.73
CA ILE A 129 -7.39 -25.14 18.16
C ILE A 129 -7.31 -25.61 19.62
N ASN A 130 -8.45 -25.67 20.32
CA ASN A 130 -8.58 -25.98 21.75
C ASN A 130 -7.58 -25.20 22.63
N LEU A 131 -7.47 -23.89 22.40
CA LEU A 131 -6.55 -22.99 23.09
C LEU A 131 -7.29 -21.75 23.60
N THR A 132 -6.99 -21.31 24.81
CA THR A 132 -7.58 -20.10 25.42
C THR A 132 -6.67 -18.87 25.34
N ALA A 133 -5.48 -19.01 24.73
CA ALA A 133 -4.51 -17.93 24.60
C ALA A 133 -4.97 -16.86 23.60
N GLU A 134 -4.47 -15.63 23.76
CA GLU A 134 -4.66 -14.57 22.77
C GLU A 134 -4.00 -14.96 21.44
N LEU A 135 -4.72 -14.76 20.35
CA LEU A 135 -4.28 -15.08 18.99
C LEU A 135 -4.13 -13.80 18.16
N ALA A 136 -3.11 -13.77 17.33
CA ALA A 136 -2.86 -12.71 16.37
C ALA A 136 -2.44 -13.31 15.03
N ILE A 137 -2.58 -12.55 13.96
CA ILE A 137 -1.97 -12.84 12.67
C ILE A 137 -0.74 -11.95 12.53
N ASN A 138 0.41 -12.56 12.31
CA ASN A 138 1.64 -11.88 11.95
C ASN A 138 1.75 -11.80 10.42
N LEU A 139 1.53 -10.60 9.87
CA LEU A 139 1.67 -10.34 8.44
C LEU A 139 3.09 -9.85 8.15
N SER A 140 3.74 -10.42 7.14
CA SER A 140 5.13 -10.09 6.81
C SER A 140 5.27 -8.63 6.39
N ARG A 141 6.41 -7.99 6.73
CA ARG A 141 6.75 -6.65 6.22
C ARG A 141 6.68 -6.59 4.69
N ASP A 142 7.10 -7.66 4.04
CA ASP A 142 7.16 -7.75 2.58
C ASP A 142 5.75 -7.62 1.94
N SER A 143 4.70 -8.09 2.61
CA SER A 143 3.31 -7.91 2.17
C SER A 143 2.92 -6.43 2.12
N TYR A 144 3.27 -5.65 3.15
CA TYR A 144 3.03 -4.21 3.19
C TYR A 144 3.86 -3.46 2.15
N CYS A 145 5.14 -3.82 2.02
CA CYS A 145 6.05 -3.24 1.04
C CYS A 145 5.57 -3.49 -0.39
N ARG A 146 5.16 -4.72 -0.72
CA ARG A 146 4.61 -5.06 -2.03
C ARG A 146 3.36 -4.27 -2.35
N LEU A 147 2.42 -4.14 -1.40
CA LEU A 147 1.21 -3.33 -1.57
C LEU A 147 1.56 -1.86 -1.88
N LEU A 148 2.44 -1.24 -1.08
CA LEU A 148 2.85 0.15 -1.29
C LEU A 148 3.60 0.32 -2.61
N ARG A 149 4.43 -0.65 -3.01
CA ARG A 149 5.08 -0.67 -4.34
C ARG A 149 4.06 -0.74 -5.46
N ILE A 150 2.96 -1.49 -5.33
CA ILE A 150 1.89 -1.53 -6.34
C ILE A 150 1.21 -0.16 -6.50
N VAL A 151 0.92 0.53 -5.39
CA VAL A 151 0.33 1.88 -5.45
C VAL A 151 1.28 2.87 -6.12
N ARG A 152 2.57 2.83 -5.75
CA ARG A 152 3.63 3.64 -6.36
C ARG A 152 3.84 3.33 -7.85
N ALA A 153 3.85 2.04 -8.21
CA ALA A 153 3.91 1.56 -9.60
C ALA A 153 2.76 2.11 -10.44
N SER A 154 1.54 2.09 -9.88
CA SER A 154 0.34 2.56 -10.56
C SER A 154 0.44 4.05 -10.88
N LEU A 155 0.95 4.84 -9.92
CA LEU A 155 1.25 6.26 -10.13
C LEU A 155 2.30 6.46 -11.22
N TYR A 156 3.40 5.71 -11.17
CA TYR A 156 4.47 5.76 -12.17
C TYR A 156 3.95 5.43 -13.58
N LEU A 157 3.20 4.34 -13.75
CA LEU A 157 2.64 3.95 -15.05
C LEU A 157 1.66 5.01 -15.58
N TRP A 158 0.87 5.61 -14.70
CA TRP A 158 -0.04 6.69 -15.08
C TRP A 158 0.72 7.96 -15.52
N THR A 159 1.78 8.37 -14.81
CA THR A 159 2.60 9.52 -15.21
C THR A 159 3.34 9.27 -16.52
N GLN A 160 3.86 8.07 -16.73
CA GLN A 160 4.49 7.68 -17.98
C GLN A 160 3.52 7.82 -19.17
N GLU A 161 2.29 7.33 -19.03
CA GLU A 161 1.30 7.41 -20.11
C GLU A 161 0.85 8.87 -20.37
N LEU A 162 0.71 9.69 -19.31
CA LEU A 162 0.47 11.12 -19.50
C LEU A 162 1.59 11.79 -20.30
N MET A 163 2.85 11.48 -20.00
CA MET A 163 4.00 12.00 -20.73
C MET A 163 4.05 11.50 -22.18
N ASN A 164 3.72 10.23 -22.43
CA ASN A 164 3.63 9.66 -23.78
C ASN A 164 2.56 10.37 -24.63
N GLN A 165 1.48 10.82 -23.98
CA GLN A 165 0.45 11.65 -24.62
C GLN A 165 0.85 13.13 -24.72
N GLY A 166 2.09 13.49 -24.42
CA GLY A 166 2.62 14.86 -24.53
C GLY A 166 2.16 15.79 -23.41
N ILE A 167 1.57 15.26 -22.33
CA ILE A 167 1.21 16.02 -21.12
C ILE A 167 2.45 16.05 -20.20
N ALA A 168 3.56 16.58 -20.70
CA ALA A 168 4.82 16.72 -19.98
C ALA A 168 5.17 18.19 -19.73
N GLY A 169 6.03 18.47 -18.76
CA GLY A 169 6.49 19.83 -18.43
C GLY A 169 5.72 20.53 -17.30
N GLU A 170 6.12 21.75 -16.98
CA GLU A 170 5.53 22.55 -15.90
C GLU A 170 4.24 23.24 -16.35
N HIS A 171 3.10 22.61 -16.05
CA HIS A 171 1.78 23.16 -16.34
C HIS A 171 1.09 23.62 -15.07
N ASN A 172 0.74 24.90 -15.01
CA ASN A 172 -0.12 25.44 -13.95
C ASN A 172 -1.61 25.19 -14.25
N HIS A 173 -1.96 24.90 -15.51
CA HIS A 173 -3.32 24.59 -15.96
C HIS A 173 -3.27 23.74 -17.24
N TYR A 174 -4.31 22.94 -17.46
CA TYR A 174 -4.51 22.17 -18.69
C TYR A 174 -5.71 22.71 -19.47
N SER A 175 -5.52 22.89 -20.76
CA SER A 175 -6.56 23.27 -21.72
C SER A 175 -7.62 22.17 -21.87
N GLN A 176 -8.73 22.50 -22.54
CA GLN A 176 -9.78 21.51 -22.82
C GLN A 176 -9.29 20.43 -23.79
N GLU A 177 -8.47 20.79 -24.77
CA GLU A 177 -7.90 19.87 -25.76
C GLU A 177 -6.94 18.85 -25.11
N GLU A 178 -6.04 19.32 -24.25
CA GLU A 178 -5.13 18.45 -23.49
C GLU A 178 -5.89 17.47 -22.60
N ARG A 179 -6.90 17.96 -21.86
CA ARG A 179 -7.75 17.09 -21.03
C ARG A 179 -8.49 16.05 -21.85
N ALA A 180 -9.02 16.44 -23.02
CA ALA A 180 -9.72 15.51 -23.91
C ALA A 180 -8.76 14.42 -24.44
N LYS A 181 -7.50 14.77 -24.74
CA LYS A 181 -6.47 13.84 -25.22
C LYS A 181 -6.23 12.70 -24.24
N VAL A 182 -6.20 12.99 -22.94
CA VAL A 182 -5.89 12.00 -21.90
C VAL A 182 -7.09 11.49 -21.11
N ALA A 183 -8.32 11.89 -21.44
CA ALA A 183 -9.53 11.49 -20.71
C ALA A 183 -9.70 9.96 -20.60
N HIS A 184 -9.21 9.22 -21.61
CA HIS A 184 -9.22 7.75 -21.62
C HIS A 184 -8.27 7.11 -20.60
N LEU A 185 -7.40 7.91 -19.95
CA LEU A 185 -6.51 7.47 -18.88
C LEU A 185 -7.14 7.61 -17.48
N ASP A 186 -8.40 8.05 -17.37
CA ASP A 186 -9.15 8.08 -16.10
C ASP A 186 -9.65 6.66 -15.71
N GLU A 187 -8.75 5.69 -15.71
CA GLU A 187 -9.04 4.27 -15.45
C GLU A 187 -7.99 3.69 -14.50
N PRO A 188 -8.08 3.96 -13.17
CA PRO A 188 -7.08 3.51 -12.21
C PRO A 188 -6.87 1.99 -12.24
N GLU A 189 -7.91 1.22 -12.56
CA GLU A 189 -7.84 -0.25 -12.67
C GLU A 189 -6.86 -0.75 -13.70
N LYS A 190 -6.71 -0.05 -14.82
CA LYS A 190 -5.72 -0.40 -15.84
C LYS A 190 -4.31 -0.38 -15.23
N PHE A 191 -4.00 0.68 -14.48
CA PHE A 191 -2.66 0.91 -13.96
C PHE A 191 -2.33 0.00 -12.78
N TRP A 192 -3.26 -0.20 -11.84
CA TRP A 192 -2.96 -1.09 -10.72
C TRP A 192 -2.97 -2.57 -11.09
N ARG A 193 -3.75 -3.01 -12.09
CA ARG A 193 -3.63 -4.38 -12.62
C ARG A 193 -2.28 -4.60 -13.27
N GLN A 194 -1.86 -3.68 -14.14
CA GLN A 194 -0.54 -3.74 -14.76
C GLN A 194 0.57 -3.69 -13.70
N ALA A 195 0.44 -2.83 -12.69
CA ALA A 195 1.37 -2.80 -11.57
C ALA A 195 1.47 -4.15 -10.85
N MET A 196 0.37 -4.85 -10.59
CA MET A 196 0.42 -6.17 -9.94
C MET A 196 1.26 -7.19 -10.71
N GLU A 197 1.24 -7.11 -12.05
CA GLU A 197 1.99 -7.99 -12.96
C GLU A 197 3.46 -7.57 -13.06
N ASP A 198 3.72 -6.28 -13.18
CA ASP A 198 5.03 -5.74 -13.55
C ASP A 198 5.84 -5.15 -12.38
N VAL A 199 5.30 -5.09 -11.15
CA VAL A 199 5.90 -4.36 -10.01
C VAL A 199 7.38 -4.66 -9.79
N ASP A 200 7.80 -5.91 -10.02
CA ASP A 200 9.17 -6.37 -9.79
C ASP A 200 10.14 -6.00 -10.94
N GLN A 201 9.62 -5.54 -12.08
CA GLN A 201 10.38 -5.11 -13.26
C GLN A 201 10.45 -3.58 -13.40
N LEU A 202 9.54 -2.85 -12.73
CA LEU A 202 9.47 -1.40 -12.81
C LEU A 202 10.62 -0.72 -12.02
N PRO A 203 11.09 0.46 -12.46
CA PRO A 203 12.18 1.20 -11.81
C PRO A 203 11.70 1.94 -10.55
N ILE A 204 10.91 1.27 -9.72
CA ILE A 204 10.33 1.81 -8.48
C ILE A 204 11.03 1.22 -7.26
N PRO A 205 11.44 2.06 -6.31
CA PRO A 205 12.10 1.59 -5.11
C PRO A 205 11.13 0.92 -4.15
N ASP A 206 11.68 0.12 -3.26
CA ASP A 206 10.97 -0.40 -2.10
C ASP A 206 10.91 0.64 -0.97
N VAL A 207 9.97 0.50 -0.04
CA VAL A 207 9.88 1.35 1.14
C VAL A 207 11.09 1.07 2.04
N ARG A 208 11.94 2.08 2.23
CA ARG A 208 13.16 1.94 3.04
C ARG A 208 12.83 1.72 4.51
N GLU A 209 13.63 0.91 5.18
CA GLU A 209 13.66 0.87 6.65
C GLU A 209 14.32 2.12 7.20
N ARG A 210 13.85 2.61 8.35
CA ARG A 210 14.59 3.66 9.07
C ARG A 210 15.98 3.17 9.45
N GLY A 211 17.00 3.91 8.99
CA GLY A 211 18.37 3.75 9.45
C GLY A 211 18.46 3.90 10.97
N PHE A 212 19.50 3.32 11.59
CA PHE A 212 19.72 3.43 13.04
C PHE A 212 19.74 4.90 13.51
N LEU A 213 20.35 5.79 12.74
CA LEU A 213 20.45 7.22 13.05
C LEU A 213 19.10 7.95 12.93
N GLU A 214 18.28 7.67 11.91
CA GLU A 214 16.95 8.26 11.76
C GLU A 214 15.97 7.84 12.87
N ARG A 215 16.17 6.65 13.44
CA ARG A 215 15.41 6.17 14.61
C ARG A 215 15.77 6.92 15.90
N VAL A 216 17.02 7.33 16.06
CA VAL A 216 17.52 8.00 17.27
C VAL A 216 17.38 9.51 17.19
N PHE A 217 17.52 10.11 16.00
CA PHE A 217 17.58 11.56 15.84
C PHE A 217 16.41 12.16 15.04
N GLY A 218 15.47 11.35 14.54
CA GLY A 218 14.42 11.80 13.62
C GLY A 218 14.96 12.11 12.22
N ARG A 219 14.07 12.30 11.24
CA ARG A 219 14.46 12.79 9.90
C ARG A 219 15.04 14.20 10.09
N ALA A 220 16.31 14.39 9.75
CA ALA A 220 16.90 15.71 9.69
C ALA A 220 16.57 16.32 8.32
N GLY A 221 15.63 17.27 8.29
CA GLY A 221 15.33 18.13 7.14
C GLY A 221 14.41 17.50 6.11
#